data_AF-A0A9P7UVI9-F1
#
_entry.id   AF-A0A9P7UVI9-F1
#
_cell.length_a   1.000
_cell.length_b   1.000
_cell.length_c   1.000
_cell.angle_alpha   90.00
_cell.angle_beta   90.00
_cell.angle_gamma   90.00
#
_symmetry.space_group_name_H-M   'P 1'
#
loop_
_entity.id
_entity.type
_entity.pdbx_description
1 polymer ?
#
loop_
_entity_poly.entity_id
_entity_poly.type
_entity_poly.pdbx_seq_one_letter_code
_entity_poly.pdbx_strand_id
1 'polypeptide(L)'
;MTIVLNPYWSNGFQGLRLAPQPPAQPKHGLVPPMFGPSIHEERTLAQLRSKQNNLEKYIFLSALKEQDAPLFYRLCLKYMSEITPLIYTPTVGDACQQWSHIYRRPEGMYVSIKDKGNIRAILENWPKPADARISVVTDGSRILGLGDLGVNGMGISVGKLSLYVAGAGIRPESTIPICLDLGTNTQTYLDDPLYLGLRQKRVSEKEMTEFMDEFMYEISRTFPKLLVQFEDFSTDRAFLYLDRYRKQYPVFNDDIQGTGAVVLSGFMNAAKLSSEASGLPLTSHRILFFGAGSAGVGVGMQLMSFFTLQGLPEQDARERIWLVDSQGLVFDTRGPMAEHKKYFSRRDYNGPPIKDLLEILQLVKPTALIGLSTTSNAFYPEVISTMAVLNPRPIIFPLSNPVRLSECTFEDAVKHSDGNVLFASGSPFPDTPHGGKTLYPGQGNNMYIFPGLGFAAILARVSSVTDSMVEASSLGLANSLTTEERSLGMLYPSISRIREISAFIAKEVIRTAQKEGVDRSTGLRAMNDAELLAFIDGKMWNP
;
A
#
# COMPACT_ATOMS: atom_id res chain seq x y z
N MET A 1 31.70 22.69 6.54
CA MET A 1 30.90 21.87 5.60
C MET A 1 31.52 22.05 4.23
N THR A 2 32.11 21.01 3.65
CA THR A 2 32.71 21.10 2.31
C THR A 2 31.57 20.94 1.30
N ILE A 3 31.23 22.02 0.59
CA ILE A 3 30.16 22.03 -0.41
C ILE A 3 30.73 21.44 -1.70
N VAL A 4 30.19 20.30 -2.15
CA VAL A 4 30.46 19.79 -3.50
C VAL A 4 29.35 20.25 -4.43
N LEU A 5 29.77 20.99 -5.46
CA LEU A 5 28.92 21.47 -6.53
C LEU A 5 29.04 20.51 -7.71
N ASN A 6 28.00 19.73 -7.96
CA ASN A 6 27.94 18.89 -9.14
C ASN A 6 27.34 19.71 -10.30
N PRO A 7 28.04 19.82 -11.44
CA PRO A 7 27.45 20.41 -12.63
C PRO A 7 26.29 19.53 -13.11
N TYR A 8 25.18 20.17 -13.47
CA TYR A 8 24.07 19.53 -14.15
C TYR A 8 23.60 20.42 -15.31
N TRP A 9 23.03 19.79 -16.33
CA TRP A 9 22.54 20.49 -17.51
C TRP A 9 21.01 20.47 -17.52
N SER A 10 20.41 21.63 -17.73
CA SER A 10 18.96 21.76 -17.91
C SER A 10 18.69 22.83 -18.97
N ASN A 11 17.96 22.47 -20.02
CA ASN A 11 17.58 23.36 -21.12
C ASN A 11 18.77 24.12 -21.75
N GLY A 12 19.93 23.46 -21.90
CA GLY A 12 21.14 24.07 -22.45
C GLY A 12 21.94 24.95 -21.48
N PHE A 13 21.48 25.12 -20.23
CA PHE A 13 22.21 25.85 -19.18
C PHE A 13 22.89 24.89 -18.21
N GLN A 14 24.16 25.16 -17.90
CA GLN A 14 24.91 24.46 -16.87
C GLN A 14 24.61 25.10 -15.50
N GLY A 15 23.94 24.37 -14.63
CA GLY A 15 23.73 24.73 -13.23
C GLY A 15 24.65 23.95 -12.30
N LEU A 16 24.85 24.45 -11.08
CA LEU A 16 25.52 23.72 -10.01
C LEU A 16 24.47 23.27 -9.00
N ARG A 17 24.42 21.98 -8.69
CA ARG A 17 23.61 21.48 -7.57
C ARG A 17 24.51 21.11 -6.41
N LEU A 18 24.06 21.45 -5.21
CA LEU A 18 24.59 20.84 -3.98
C LEU A 18 24.37 19.32 -4.07
N ALA A 19 25.45 18.56 -4.06
CA ALA A 19 25.40 17.13 -3.83
C ALA A 19 25.83 16.88 -2.37
N PRO A 20 25.14 16.00 -1.63
CA PRO A 20 25.66 15.53 -0.35
C PRO A 20 27.05 14.95 -0.58
N GLN A 21 28.06 15.43 0.14
CA GLN A 21 29.29 14.65 0.22
C GLN A 21 28.95 13.34 0.93
N PRO A 22 29.38 12.18 0.42
CA PRO A 22 29.38 10.97 1.24
C PRO A 22 30.12 11.26 2.55
N PRO A 23 29.74 10.63 3.67
CA PRO A 23 30.45 10.82 4.92
C PRO A 23 31.96 10.66 4.67
N ALA A 24 32.76 11.58 5.20
CA ALA A 24 34.20 11.49 5.05
C ALA A 24 34.65 10.11 5.54
N GLN A 25 35.43 9.40 4.71
CA GLN A 25 35.98 8.11 5.15
C GLN A 25 36.74 8.35 6.47
N PRO A 26 36.54 7.49 7.49
CA PRO A 26 37.23 7.70 8.75
C PRO A 26 38.73 7.66 8.50
N LYS A 27 39.46 8.56 9.16
CA LYS A 27 40.91 8.70 8.98
C LYS A 27 41.60 7.37 9.27
N HIS A 28 42.75 7.13 8.63
CA HIS A 28 43.59 5.96 8.92
C HIS A 28 43.84 5.84 10.43
N GLY A 29 43.67 4.65 10.99
CA GLY A 29 43.71 4.38 12.43
C GLY A 29 42.36 4.44 13.14
N LEU A 30 41.29 4.94 12.49
CA LEU A 30 39.91 4.92 13.02
C LEU A 30 39.05 3.80 12.42
N VAL A 31 39.61 2.98 11.53
CA VAL A 31 38.96 1.81 10.92
C VAL A 31 39.92 0.62 11.02
N PRO A 32 39.44 -0.61 11.29
CA PRO A 32 40.27 -1.80 11.21
C PRO A 32 41.01 -1.93 9.87
N PRO A 33 42.26 -2.40 9.85
CA PRO A 33 43.13 -2.37 8.67
C PRO A 33 42.61 -3.21 7.49
N MET A 34 41.76 -4.20 7.74
CA MET A 34 41.19 -5.10 6.73
C MET A 34 39.69 -4.84 6.47
N PHE A 35 39.19 -3.66 6.84
CA PHE A 35 37.79 -3.30 6.56
C PHE A 35 37.58 -2.99 5.08
N GLY A 36 36.67 -3.74 4.44
CA GLY A 36 36.22 -3.49 3.07
C GLY A 36 34.69 -3.31 3.03
N PRO A 37 34.14 -2.34 2.26
CA PRO A 37 32.70 -2.12 2.17
C PRO A 37 31.88 -3.33 1.72
N SER A 38 32.36 -4.12 0.75
CA SER A 38 31.67 -5.33 0.27
C SER A 38 31.55 -6.40 1.36
N ILE A 39 32.66 -6.71 2.03
CA ILE A 39 32.68 -7.65 3.16
C ILE A 39 31.88 -7.10 4.34
N HIS A 40 31.78 -5.76 4.50
CA HIS A 40 30.92 -5.19 5.52
C HIS A 40 29.44 -5.44 5.27
N GLU A 41 28.98 -5.38 4.02
CA GLU A 41 27.61 -5.75 3.65
C GLU A 41 27.30 -7.20 4.04
N GLU A 42 28.20 -8.14 3.70
CA GLU A 42 28.06 -9.55 4.08
C GLU A 42 28.07 -9.74 5.60
N ARG A 43 28.94 -9.02 6.31
CA ARG A 43 28.99 -9.03 7.78
C ARG A 43 27.67 -8.56 8.39
N THR A 44 27.10 -7.48 7.87
CA THR A 44 25.82 -6.93 8.34
C THR A 44 24.66 -7.88 8.04
N LEU A 45 24.67 -8.52 6.87
CA LEU A 45 23.68 -9.55 6.54
C LEU A 45 23.80 -10.79 7.45
N ALA A 46 25.01 -11.24 7.76
CA ALA A 46 25.23 -12.34 8.71
C ALA A 46 24.72 -12.00 10.12
N GLN A 47 24.93 -10.76 10.59
CA GLN A 47 24.40 -10.27 11.86
C GLN A 47 22.86 -10.18 11.87
N LEU A 48 22.25 -9.78 10.75
CA LEU A 48 20.80 -9.78 10.59
C LEU A 48 20.25 -11.22 10.68
N ARG A 49 20.86 -12.14 9.94
CA ARG A 49 20.43 -13.56 9.90
C ARG A 49 20.68 -14.30 11.20
N SER A 50 21.61 -13.84 12.04
CA SER A 50 21.87 -14.43 13.36
C SER A 50 20.82 -14.05 14.42
N LYS A 51 19.91 -13.11 14.14
CA LYS A 51 18.83 -12.73 15.07
C LYS A 51 17.74 -13.82 15.11
N GLN A 52 17.30 -14.15 16.31
CA GLN A 52 16.42 -15.30 16.56
C GLN A 52 14.97 -15.09 16.09
N ASN A 53 14.45 -13.86 16.18
CA ASN A 53 13.07 -13.55 15.81
C ASN A 53 13.00 -12.30 14.93
N ASN A 54 11.85 -12.09 14.27
CA ASN A 54 11.69 -11.01 13.32
C ASN A 54 11.67 -9.62 13.97
N LEU A 55 11.20 -9.49 15.22
CA LEU A 55 11.24 -8.21 15.93
C LEU A 55 12.68 -7.75 16.21
N GLU A 56 13.57 -8.68 16.61
CA GLU A 56 15.00 -8.41 16.78
C GLU A 56 15.68 -8.03 15.45
N LYS A 57 15.24 -8.65 14.34
CA LYS A 57 15.68 -8.27 12.99
C LYS A 57 15.19 -6.86 12.63
N TYR A 58 13.95 -6.52 12.93
CA TYR A 58 13.40 -5.18 12.73
C TYR A 58 14.19 -4.13 13.53
N ILE A 59 14.43 -4.38 14.81
CA ILE A 59 15.21 -3.50 15.68
C ILE A 59 16.64 -3.30 15.15
N PHE A 60 17.28 -4.38 14.69
CA PHE A 60 18.60 -4.30 14.05
C PHE A 60 18.57 -3.43 12.78
N LEU A 61 17.58 -3.63 11.91
CA LEU A 61 17.43 -2.88 10.67
C LEU A 61 17.09 -1.40 10.91
N SER A 62 16.25 -1.09 11.89
CA SER A 62 15.96 0.28 12.33
C SER A 62 17.23 0.97 12.84
N ALA A 63 18.03 0.30 13.66
CA ALA A 63 19.31 0.83 14.12
C ALA A 63 20.33 1.01 12.97
N LEU A 64 20.37 0.08 12.01
CA LEU A 64 21.21 0.19 10.83
C LEU A 64 20.82 1.39 9.97
N LYS A 65 19.52 1.60 9.73
CA LYS A 65 19.01 2.73 8.95
C LYS A 65 19.44 4.08 9.54
N GLU A 66 19.40 4.21 10.86
CA GLU A 66 19.84 5.42 11.56
C GLU A 66 21.36 5.63 11.48
N GLN A 67 22.15 4.55 11.56
CA GLN A 67 23.62 4.64 11.59
C GLN A 67 24.24 4.74 10.19
N ASP A 68 23.70 4.01 9.22
CA ASP A 68 24.18 3.88 7.85
C ASP A 68 23.00 3.62 6.91
N ALA A 69 22.21 4.66 6.65
CA ALA A 69 21.07 4.61 5.73
C ALA A 69 21.44 4.07 4.34
N PRO A 70 22.58 4.47 3.71
CA PRO A 70 23.03 3.86 2.46
C PRO A 70 23.17 2.33 2.54
N LEU A 71 23.85 1.80 3.56
CA LEU A 71 23.98 0.35 3.72
C LEU A 71 22.62 -0.34 3.95
N PHE A 72 21.74 0.25 4.77
CA PHE A 72 20.38 -0.24 4.97
C PHE A 72 19.63 -0.38 3.64
N TYR A 73 19.58 0.68 2.83
CA TYR A 73 18.86 0.65 1.56
C TYR A 73 19.53 -0.24 0.52
N ARG A 74 20.87 -0.37 0.54
CA ARG A 74 21.58 -1.32 -0.35
C ARG A 74 21.19 -2.76 -0.05
N LEU A 75 21.08 -3.11 1.24
CA LEU A 75 20.55 -4.41 1.66
C LEU A 75 19.10 -4.59 1.21
N CYS A 76 18.22 -3.60 1.41
CA CYS A 76 16.84 -3.66 0.93
C CYS A 76 16.76 -3.96 -0.57
N LEU A 77 17.58 -3.29 -1.39
CA LEU A 77 17.59 -3.50 -2.85
C LEU A 77 18.07 -4.89 -3.24
N LYS A 78 19.14 -5.37 -2.62
CA LYS A 78 19.75 -6.66 -2.96
C LYS A 78 18.96 -7.86 -2.42
N TYR A 79 18.27 -7.70 -1.29
CA TYR A 79 17.56 -8.75 -0.57
C TYR A 79 16.09 -8.38 -0.33
N MET A 80 15.43 -7.77 -1.32
CA MET A 80 14.08 -7.22 -1.21
C MET A 80 13.07 -8.22 -0.65
N SER A 81 13.06 -9.46 -1.15
CA SER A 81 12.13 -10.51 -0.69
C SER A 81 12.39 -10.95 0.76
N GLU A 82 13.63 -10.88 1.25
CA GLU A 82 13.98 -11.26 2.63
C GLU A 82 13.73 -10.10 3.62
N ILE A 83 13.98 -8.86 3.20
CA ILE A 83 13.94 -7.69 4.08
C ILE A 83 12.56 -7.03 4.13
N THR A 84 11.80 -7.02 3.03
CA THR A 84 10.47 -6.38 3.00
C THR A 84 9.55 -6.91 4.11
N PRO A 85 9.42 -8.24 4.35
CA PRO A 85 8.59 -8.74 5.43
C PRO A 85 9.05 -8.35 6.84
N LEU A 86 10.31 -7.91 6.99
CA LEU A 86 10.89 -7.47 8.26
C LEU A 86 10.61 -5.99 8.52
N ILE A 87 10.75 -5.12 7.52
CA ILE A 87 10.54 -3.66 7.66
C ILE A 87 9.10 -3.22 7.35
N TYR A 88 8.27 -4.16 6.88
CA TYR A 88 6.88 -3.97 6.52
C TYR A 88 6.04 -5.14 7.06
N THR A 89 4.84 -5.37 6.52
CA THR A 89 3.96 -6.46 6.99
C THR A 89 4.61 -7.84 6.75
N PRO A 90 4.56 -8.76 7.72
CA PRO A 90 3.82 -8.67 9.00
C PRO A 90 4.60 -8.02 10.16
N THR A 91 5.93 -7.99 10.14
CA THR A 91 6.74 -7.65 11.33
C THR A 91 6.58 -6.20 11.80
N VAL A 92 6.28 -5.26 10.89
CA VAL A 92 5.97 -3.88 11.30
C VAL A 92 4.75 -3.80 12.22
N GLY A 93 3.81 -4.74 12.12
CA GLY A 93 2.67 -4.84 13.05
C GLY A 93 3.12 -5.17 14.47
N ASP A 94 4.01 -6.17 14.62
CA ASP A 94 4.61 -6.52 15.91
C ASP A 94 5.42 -5.35 16.48
N ALA A 95 6.19 -4.68 15.62
CA ALA A 95 6.95 -3.48 15.99
C ALA A 95 6.04 -2.34 16.46
N CYS A 96 4.88 -2.13 15.82
CA CYS A 96 3.89 -1.15 16.27
C CYS A 96 3.30 -1.55 17.63
N GLN A 97 2.89 -2.80 17.84
CA GLN A 97 2.35 -3.24 19.13
C GLN A 97 3.34 -3.02 20.29
N GLN A 98 4.64 -3.13 20.03
CA GLN A 98 5.70 -2.92 21.00
C GLN A 98 6.43 -1.58 20.86
N TRP A 99 5.91 -0.63 20.07
CA TRP A 99 6.65 0.58 19.65
C TRP A 99 7.22 1.37 20.84
N SER A 100 6.37 1.61 21.84
CA SER A 100 6.76 2.28 23.09
C SER A 100 7.86 1.55 23.88
N HIS A 101 7.90 0.21 23.81
CA HIS A 101 8.88 -0.62 24.53
C HIS A 101 10.19 -0.77 23.78
N ILE A 102 10.16 -0.75 22.45
CA ILE A 102 11.35 -0.87 21.60
C ILE A 102 11.94 0.48 21.17
N TYR A 103 11.31 1.58 21.58
CA TYR A 103 11.73 2.94 21.24
C TYR A 103 13.15 3.23 21.73
N ARG A 104 13.99 3.76 20.84
CA ARG A 104 15.40 4.07 21.13
C ARG A 104 15.78 5.49 20.77
N ARG A 105 15.26 5.98 19.64
CA ARG A 105 15.55 7.30 19.10
C ARG A 105 14.32 7.90 18.44
N PRO A 106 14.23 9.23 18.37
CA PRO A 106 13.17 9.89 17.63
C PRO A 106 13.30 9.57 16.14
N GLU A 107 12.20 9.09 15.55
CA GLU A 107 12.04 8.97 14.11
C GLU A 107 10.67 9.55 13.73
N GLY A 108 10.66 10.46 12.74
CA GLY A 108 9.46 11.17 12.30
C GLY A 108 9.07 12.36 13.17
N MET A 109 7.87 12.88 12.93
CA MET A 109 7.25 13.99 13.65
C MET A 109 6.01 13.53 14.38
N TYR A 110 5.81 14.03 15.59
CA TYR A 110 4.62 13.78 16.39
C TYR A 110 3.91 15.12 16.58
N VAL A 111 2.66 15.20 16.15
CA VAL A 111 1.82 16.40 16.31
C VAL A 111 0.61 16.00 17.12
N SER A 112 0.48 16.55 18.32
CA SER A 112 -0.58 16.17 19.24
C SER A 112 -1.76 17.12 19.19
N ILE A 113 -2.92 16.69 19.68
CA ILE A 113 -4.07 17.58 19.85
C ILE A 113 -3.77 18.79 20.75
N LYS A 114 -2.76 18.72 21.62
CA LYS A 114 -2.32 19.86 22.45
C LYS A 114 -1.61 20.95 21.65
N ASP A 115 -1.19 20.63 20.42
CA ASP A 115 -0.54 21.56 19.51
C ASP A 115 -1.54 22.33 18.62
N LYS A 116 -2.85 22.03 18.72
CA LYS A 116 -3.92 22.77 18.03
C LYS A 116 -3.83 24.26 18.34
N GLY A 117 -3.84 25.10 17.30
CA GLY A 117 -3.59 26.53 17.33
C GLY A 117 -2.12 26.92 17.15
N ASN A 118 -1.20 25.96 17.16
CA ASN A 118 0.25 26.16 17.05
C ASN A 118 0.93 25.07 16.18
N ILE A 119 0.18 24.34 15.34
CA ILE A 119 0.72 23.20 14.59
C ILE A 119 1.90 23.61 13.71
N ARG A 120 1.84 24.80 13.10
CA ARG A 120 2.92 25.33 12.25
C ARG A 120 4.28 25.36 12.96
N ALA A 121 4.33 25.78 14.22
CA ALA A 121 5.58 25.84 14.97
C ALA A 121 6.19 24.44 15.18
N ILE A 122 5.35 23.41 15.32
CA ILE A 122 5.80 22.02 15.40
C ILE A 122 6.38 21.58 14.04
N LEU A 123 5.68 21.89 12.94
CA LEU A 123 6.09 21.52 11.58
C LEU A 123 7.42 22.20 11.18
N GLU A 124 7.64 23.45 11.58
CA GLU A 124 8.87 24.21 11.30
C GLU A 124 10.12 23.64 12.00
N ASN A 125 9.97 22.74 12.98
CA ASN A 125 11.10 22.02 13.58
C ASN A 125 11.72 20.95 12.66
N TRP A 126 11.08 20.59 11.54
CA TRP A 126 11.66 19.62 10.61
C TRP A 126 12.95 20.17 10.01
N PRO A 127 14.09 19.44 10.06
CA PRO A 127 15.41 20.03 9.77
C PRO A 127 15.63 20.40 8.30
N LYS A 128 14.88 19.81 7.36
CA LYS A 128 15.04 20.03 5.91
C LYS A 128 13.71 20.27 5.20
N PRO A 129 12.97 21.35 5.52
CA PRO A 129 11.64 21.57 4.98
C PRO A 129 11.65 21.79 3.46
N ALA A 130 12.73 22.39 2.92
CA ALA A 130 12.89 22.62 1.48
C ALA A 130 13.05 21.31 0.66
N ASP A 131 13.51 20.23 1.30
CA ASP A 131 13.75 18.93 0.66
C ASP A 131 12.55 17.99 0.77
N ALA A 132 11.58 18.29 1.63
CA ALA A 132 10.38 17.50 1.84
C ALA A 132 9.55 17.34 0.56
N ARG A 133 9.27 16.10 0.17
CA ARG A 133 8.47 15.76 -1.02
C ARG A 133 7.31 14.84 -0.72
N ILE A 134 7.42 14.00 0.31
CA ILE A 134 6.35 13.09 0.68
C ILE A 134 6.26 12.90 2.19
N SER A 135 5.03 12.82 2.68
CA SER A 135 4.73 12.41 4.04
C SER A 135 3.71 11.30 4.04
N VAL A 136 3.94 10.31 4.91
CA VAL A 136 2.92 9.34 5.30
C VAL A 136 2.46 9.75 6.68
N VAL A 137 1.16 9.98 6.81
CA VAL A 137 0.50 10.52 8.00
C VAL A 137 -0.48 9.50 8.53
N THR A 138 -0.40 9.19 9.82
CA THR A 138 -1.36 8.33 10.52
C THR A 138 -1.78 8.94 11.85
N ASP A 139 -2.98 8.65 12.33
CA ASP A 139 -3.39 8.92 13.71
C ASP A 139 -3.37 7.66 14.61
N GLY A 140 -2.91 6.53 14.05
CA GLY A 140 -2.79 5.26 14.74
C GLY A 140 -4.11 4.60 15.17
N SER A 141 -5.24 5.05 14.63
CA SER A 141 -6.55 4.58 15.10
C SER A 141 -7.01 3.26 14.50
N ARG A 142 -6.40 2.84 13.39
CA ARG A 142 -6.69 1.57 12.73
C ARG A 142 -5.41 1.01 12.09
N ILE A 143 -4.42 0.70 12.92
CA ILE A 143 -3.17 0.11 12.42
C ILE A 143 -3.42 -1.29 11.89
N LEU A 144 -3.34 -1.47 10.57
CA LEU A 144 -3.61 -2.75 9.91
C LEU A 144 -4.95 -3.38 10.41
N GLY A 145 -4.90 -4.67 10.77
CA GLY A 145 -5.98 -5.38 11.48
C GLY A 145 -5.82 -5.40 13.00
N LEU A 146 -4.98 -4.54 13.59
CA LEU A 146 -4.59 -4.54 15.01
C LEU A 146 -5.39 -3.52 15.85
N GLY A 147 -6.11 -2.62 15.21
CA GLY A 147 -6.98 -1.64 15.87
C GLY A 147 -6.26 -0.34 16.26
N ASP A 148 -6.72 0.28 17.35
CA ASP A 148 -6.22 1.57 17.82
C ASP A 148 -4.92 1.39 18.62
N LEU A 149 -3.79 1.77 18.04
CA LEU A 149 -2.48 1.78 18.71
C LEU A 149 -2.03 3.21 19.11
N GLY A 150 -2.77 4.24 18.68
CA GLY A 150 -2.37 5.65 18.86
C GLY A 150 -0.94 5.90 18.38
N VAL A 151 -0.10 6.56 19.18
CA VAL A 151 1.29 6.90 18.80
C VAL A 151 2.17 5.70 18.44
N ASN A 152 1.85 4.51 18.95
CA ASN A 152 2.56 3.29 18.59
C ASN A 152 2.41 2.94 17.08
N GLY A 153 1.44 3.54 16.40
CA GLY A 153 1.26 3.43 14.96
C GLY A 153 2.30 4.11 14.08
N MET A 154 3.21 4.92 14.64
CA MET A 154 4.28 5.61 13.88
C MET A 154 5.10 4.64 13.01
N GLY A 155 5.30 3.40 13.45
CA GLY A 155 6.04 2.39 12.70
C GLY A 155 5.52 2.15 11.28
N ILE A 156 4.22 2.34 11.04
CA ILE A 156 3.63 2.22 9.70
C ILE A 156 4.13 3.33 8.78
N SER A 157 4.05 4.60 9.23
CA SER A 157 4.51 5.74 8.45
C SER A 157 6.00 5.62 8.11
N VAL A 158 6.80 5.15 9.08
CA VAL A 158 8.23 4.86 8.91
C VAL A 158 8.47 3.73 7.89
N GLY A 159 7.74 2.62 8.00
CA GLY A 159 7.87 1.46 7.11
C GLY A 159 7.50 1.79 5.66
N LYS A 160 6.36 2.48 5.45
CA LYS A 160 5.91 2.92 4.12
C LYS A 160 6.92 3.85 3.45
N LEU A 161 7.46 4.83 4.19
CA LEU A 161 8.49 5.73 3.66
C LEU A 161 9.81 5.00 3.36
N SER A 162 10.16 3.98 4.13
CA SER A 162 11.29 3.10 3.80
C SER A 162 11.07 2.38 2.46
N LEU A 163 9.84 1.96 2.16
CA LEU A 163 9.47 1.36 0.86
C LEU A 163 9.36 2.39 -0.27
N TYR A 164 9.04 3.66 0.00
CA TYR A 164 9.16 4.71 -1.00
C TYR A 164 10.60 4.91 -1.48
N VAL A 165 11.55 4.87 -0.56
CA VAL A 165 12.99 4.98 -0.88
C VAL A 165 13.49 3.73 -1.57
N ALA A 166 13.23 2.55 -1.02
CA ALA A 166 13.70 1.28 -1.59
C ALA A 166 13.01 1.00 -2.94
N GLY A 167 11.68 1.14 -2.99
CA GLY A 167 10.83 0.77 -4.11
C GLY A 167 10.79 1.76 -5.26
N ALA A 168 10.83 3.07 -5.00
CA ALA A 168 10.76 4.10 -6.05
C ALA A 168 11.96 5.04 -6.12
N GLY A 169 12.96 4.86 -5.25
CA GLY A 169 14.15 5.72 -5.25
C GLY A 169 13.85 7.16 -4.85
N ILE A 170 12.82 7.39 -4.03
CA ILE A 170 12.69 8.70 -3.37
C ILE A 170 13.92 8.91 -2.48
N ARG A 171 14.44 10.14 -2.43
CA ARG A 171 15.58 10.46 -1.55
C ARG A 171 15.16 10.30 -0.08
N PRO A 172 15.94 9.62 0.76
CA PRO A 172 15.62 9.46 2.18
C PRO A 172 15.29 10.79 2.89
N GLU A 173 16.09 11.83 2.63
CA GLU A 173 15.93 13.17 3.22
C GLU A 173 14.68 13.93 2.75
N SER A 174 13.99 13.44 1.73
CA SER A 174 12.75 14.01 1.21
C SER A 174 11.48 13.41 1.83
N THR A 175 11.62 12.47 2.77
CA THR A 175 10.50 11.78 3.42
C THR A 175 10.22 12.34 4.82
N ILE A 176 8.95 12.42 5.21
CA ILE A 176 8.54 12.85 6.57
C ILE A 176 7.49 11.89 7.14
N PRO A 177 7.85 10.97 8.06
CA PRO A 177 6.86 10.19 8.80
C PRO A 177 6.16 11.10 9.81
N ILE A 178 4.83 11.10 9.84
CA ILE A 178 4.05 11.92 10.80
C ILE A 178 3.03 11.05 11.53
N CYS A 179 3.00 11.15 12.86
CA CYS A 179 1.94 10.60 13.69
C CYS A 179 1.15 11.73 14.36
N LEU A 180 -0.17 11.71 14.20
CA LEU A 180 -1.10 12.65 14.80
C LEU A 180 -1.66 12.07 16.09
N ASP A 181 -1.17 12.55 17.24
CA ASP A 181 -1.58 12.06 18.54
C ASP A 181 -2.85 12.78 19.03
N LEU A 182 -3.99 12.18 18.70
CA LEU A 182 -5.31 12.67 19.11
C LEU A 182 -5.83 11.95 20.37
N GLY A 183 -4.97 11.22 21.08
CA GLY A 183 -5.32 10.25 22.13
C GLY A 183 -5.49 8.82 21.58
N THR A 184 -5.80 7.87 22.47
CA THR A 184 -6.11 6.48 22.11
C THR A 184 -7.26 5.93 22.95
N ASN A 185 -8.11 5.11 22.34
CA ASN A 185 -9.22 4.46 23.03
C ASN A 185 -8.82 3.13 23.68
N THR A 186 -7.62 2.62 23.41
CA THR A 186 -7.14 1.33 23.90
C THR A 186 -6.65 1.43 25.34
N GLN A 187 -7.36 0.76 26.25
CA GLN A 187 -7.13 0.86 27.69
C GLN A 187 -5.72 0.41 28.10
N THR A 188 -5.20 -0.66 27.50
CA THR A 188 -3.85 -1.16 27.77
C THR A 188 -2.78 -0.09 27.56
N TYR A 189 -2.91 0.78 26.55
CA TYR A 189 -1.94 1.85 26.30
C TYR A 189 -2.11 3.06 27.23
N LEU A 190 -3.34 3.32 27.69
CA LEU A 190 -3.58 4.35 28.71
C LEU A 190 -2.96 3.97 30.06
N ASP A 191 -2.98 2.67 30.38
CA ASP A 191 -2.44 2.13 31.64
C ASP A 191 -0.93 1.83 31.55
N ASP A 192 -0.35 1.78 30.34
CA ASP A 192 1.06 1.45 30.13
C ASP A 192 1.98 2.65 30.51
N PRO A 193 2.85 2.50 31.52
CA PRO A 193 3.78 3.55 31.94
C PRO A 193 4.86 3.87 30.90
N LEU A 194 5.06 2.99 29.92
CA LEU A 194 6.01 3.20 28.82
C LEU A 194 5.35 3.80 27.57
N TYR A 195 4.01 3.90 27.53
CA TYR A 195 3.31 4.49 26.38
C TYR A 195 3.82 5.90 26.06
N LEU A 196 4.23 6.12 24.81
CA LEU A 196 4.82 7.37 24.33
C LEU A 196 3.77 8.45 24.02
N GLY A 197 2.51 8.09 23.81
CA GLY A 197 1.45 9.01 23.45
C GLY A 197 0.71 9.63 24.63
N LEU A 198 -0.24 10.51 24.32
CA LEU A 198 -1.13 11.11 25.30
C LEU A 198 -2.00 10.03 25.96
N ARG A 199 -1.89 9.93 27.30
CA ARG A 199 -2.74 9.06 28.13
C ARG A 199 -4.13 9.66 28.34
N GLN A 200 -4.85 9.84 27.24
CA GLN A 200 -6.26 10.25 27.21
C GLN A 200 -7.01 9.52 26.10
N LYS A 201 -8.34 9.39 26.25
CA LYS A 201 -9.20 8.92 25.16
C LYS A 201 -9.13 9.88 23.97
N ARG A 202 -9.46 9.36 22.78
CA ARG A 202 -9.51 10.19 21.58
C ARG A 202 -10.50 11.34 21.77
N VAL A 203 -10.13 12.54 21.32
CA VAL A 203 -11.02 13.71 21.39
C VAL A 203 -12.23 13.55 20.47
N SER A 204 -13.22 14.44 20.59
CA SER A 204 -14.45 14.34 19.79
C SER A 204 -14.19 14.44 18.28
N GLU A 205 -15.06 13.86 17.45
CA GLU A 205 -14.93 13.92 15.99
C GLU A 205 -14.84 15.35 15.45
N LYS A 206 -15.60 16.27 16.06
CA LYS A 206 -15.55 17.69 15.74
C LYS A 206 -14.16 18.27 16.00
N GLU A 207 -13.58 18.02 17.18
CA GLU A 207 -12.26 18.52 17.52
C GLU A 207 -11.16 17.92 16.64
N MET A 208 -11.26 16.63 16.31
CA MET A 208 -10.34 15.96 15.38
C MET A 208 -10.42 16.55 13.97
N THR A 209 -11.63 16.87 13.50
CA THR A 209 -11.82 17.49 12.17
C THR A 209 -11.24 18.90 12.14
N GLU A 210 -11.50 19.72 13.18
CA GLU A 210 -10.91 21.06 13.29
C GLU A 210 -9.38 21.02 13.38
N PHE A 211 -8.82 20.05 14.10
CA PHE A 211 -7.38 19.82 14.14
C PHE A 211 -6.83 19.45 12.76
N MET A 212 -7.49 18.55 12.04
CA MET A 212 -7.06 18.14 10.70
C MET A 212 -7.14 19.27 9.68
N ASP A 213 -8.12 20.17 9.81
CA ASP A 213 -8.20 21.37 8.97
C ASP A 213 -7.00 22.29 9.17
N GLU A 214 -6.63 22.56 10.42
CA GLU A 214 -5.42 23.32 10.74
C GLU A 214 -4.17 22.58 10.25
N PHE A 215 -4.05 21.28 10.52
CA PHE A 215 -2.90 20.48 10.10
C PHE A 215 -2.71 20.50 8.59
N MET A 216 -3.75 20.24 7.80
CA MET A 216 -3.66 20.23 6.34
C MET A 216 -3.36 21.62 5.77
N TYR A 217 -3.91 22.68 6.38
CA TYR A 217 -3.56 24.05 6.02
C TYR A 217 -2.08 24.34 6.31
N GLU A 218 -1.62 24.11 7.54
CA GLU A 218 -0.25 24.46 7.95
C GLU A 218 0.83 23.57 7.32
N ILE A 219 0.55 22.29 7.06
CA ILE A 219 1.49 21.41 6.36
C ILE A 219 1.69 21.84 4.90
N SER A 220 0.63 22.31 4.23
CA SER A 220 0.73 22.84 2.86
C SER A 220 1.54 24.14 2.78
N ARG A 221 1.48 24.96 3.82
CA ARG A 221 2.22 26.23 3.94
C ARG A 221 3.68 25.99 4.27
N THR A 222 3.95 25.07 5.19
CA THR A 222 5.30 24.72 5.66
C THR A 222 6.06 23.93 4.60
N PHE A 223 5.38 23.01 3.90
CA PHE A 223 5.97 22.14 2.89
C PHE A 223 5.19 22.22 1.55
N PRO A 224 5.33 23.31 0.78
CA PRO A 224 4.50 23.56 -0.42
C PRO A 224 4.71 22.58 -1.59
N LYS A 225 5.67 21.65 -1.48
CA LYS A 225 5.99 20.62 -2.49
C LYS A 225 5.67 19.21 -2.00
N LEU A 226 4.99 19.09 -0.86
CA LEU A 226 4.72 17.83 -0.20
C LEU A 226 3.49 17.15 -0.80
N LEU A 227 3.63 15.87 -1.14
CA LEU A 227 2.53 14.93 -1.29
C LEU A 227 2.19 14.34 0.08
N VAL A 228 0.91 14.31 0.43
CA VAL A 228 0.44 13.69 1.67
C VAL A 228 -0.22 12.35 1.36
N GLN A 229 0.22 11.29 2.03
CA GLN A 229 -0.45 10.00 2.05
C GLN A 229 -1.09 9.80 3.42
N PHE A 230 -2.41 9.63 3.45
CA PHE A 230 -3.10 9.17 4.66
C PHE A 230 -3.02 7.65 4.79
N GLU A 231 -2.77 7.19 6.00
CA GLU A 231 -2.56 5.79 6.32
C GLU A 231 -3.17 5.42 7.68
N ASP A 232 -3.85 4.28 7.75
CA ASP A 232 -4.32 3.62 8.98
C ASP A 232 -5.18 4.53 9.88
N PHE A 233 -5.99 5.39 9.24
CA PHE A 233 -7.09 6.09 9.91
C PHE A 233 -8.30 5.15 10.05
N SER A 234 -9.09 5.36 11.10
CA SER A 234 -10.38 4.67 11.23
C SER A 234 -11.23 4.93 10.00
N THR A 235 -11.90 3.88 9.52
CA THR A 235 -12.66 3.86 8.26
C THR A 235 -13.40 5.17 7.96
N ASP A 236 -14.28 5.59 8.85
CA ASP A 236 -15.18 6.73 8.58
C ASP A 236 -14.38 8.02 8.42
N ARG A 237 -13.28 8.17 9.16
CA ARG A 237 -12.36 9.31 9.06
C ARG A 237 -11.48 9.23 7.81
N ALA A 238 -11.04 8.05 7.41
CA ALA A 238 -10.29 7.88 6.18
C ALA A 238 -11.10 8.40 4.96
N PHE A 239 -12.39 8.03 4.86
CA PHE A 239 -13.29 8.53 3.82
C PHE A 239 -13.56 10.03 3.97
N LEU A 240 -13.90 10.49 5.18
CA LEU A 240 -14.17 11.91 5.46
C LEU A 240 -12.99 12.79 5.04
N TYR A 241 -11.78 12.46 5.48
CA TYR A 241 -10.59 13.27 5.20
C TYR A 241 -10.17 13.18 3.73
N LEU A 242 -10.29 12.01 3.10
CA LEU A 242 -10.02 11.90 1.67
C LEU A 242 -10.95 12.81 0.87
N ASP A 243 -12.27 12.74 1.07
CA ASP A 243 -13.24 13.58 0.36
C ASP A 243 -13.02 15.08 0.61
N ARG A 244 -12.77 15.44 1.88
CA ARG A 244 -12.58 16.83 2.30
C ARG A 244 -11.35 17.50 1.69
N TYR A 245 -10.23 16.78 1.58
CA TYR A 245 -8.93 17.38 1.26
C TYR A 245 -8.44 17.15 -0.18
N ARG A 246 -8.89 16.09 -0.86
CA ARG A 246 -8.34 15.68 -2.18
C ARG A 246 -8.50 16.69 -3.32
N LYS A 247 -9.47 17.61 -3.21
CA LYS A 247 -9.69 18.67 -4.21
C LYS A 247 -8.85 19.93 -3.96
N GLN A 248 -8.26 20.04 -2.77
CA GLN A 248 -7.53 21.23 -2.32
C GLN A 248 -6.02 20.99 -2.23
N TYR A 249 -5.63 19.74 -1.92
CA TYR A 249 -4.25 19.36 -1.67
C TYR A 249 -3.86 18.12 -2.51
N PRO A 250 -2.56 17.94 -2.82
CA PRO A 250 -2.05 16.68 -3.35
C PRO A 250 -2.03 15.65 -2.23
N VAL A 251 -3.18 14.98 -2.05
CA VAL A 251 -3.38 13.96 -1.03
C VAL A 251 -4.09 12.74 -1.60
N PHE A 252 -3.75 11.58 -1.08
CA PHE A 252 -4.45 10.32 -1.33
C PHE A 252 -4.45 9.47 -0.06
N ASN A 253 -5.32 8.45 0.00
CA ASN A 253 -5.36 7.50 1.11
C ASN A 253 -5.00 6.11 0.59
N ASP A 254 -3.98 5.48 1.16
CA ASP A 254 -3.47 4.19 0.66
C ASP A 254 -4.40 3.02 0.98
N ASP A 255 -5.11 3.06 2.11
CA ASP A 255 -6.06 2.01 2.51
C ASP A 255 -7.28 1.94 1.59
N ILE A 256 -7.73 3.10 1.09
CA ILE A 256 -8.86 3.22 0.17
C ILE A 256 -8.37 3.04 -1.27
N GLN A 257 -7.46 3.91 -1.71
CA GLN A 257 -7.08 4.01 -3.13
C GLN A 257 -5.97 3.03 -3.49
N GLY A 258 -4.95 2.87 -2.64
CA GLY A 258 -3.83 1.96 -2.91
C GLY A 258 -4.22 0.49 -2.86
N THR A 259 -4.98 0.09 -1.84
CA THR A 259 -5.55 -1.26 -1.71
C THR A 259 -6.50 -1.58 -2.87
N GLY A 260 -7.39 -0.63 -3.21
CA GLY A 260 -8.23 -0.78 -4.39
C GLY A 260 -7.40 -1.02 -5.65
N ALA A 261 -6.40 -0.17 -5.91
CA ALA A 261 -5.58 -0.22 -7.11
C ALA A 261 -4.80 -1.52 -7.25
N VAL A 262 -4.22 -2.04 -6.16
CA VAL A 262 -3.48 -3.30 -6.24
C VAL A 262 -4.42 -4.48 -6.52
N VAL A 263 -5.60 -4.52 -5.87
CA VAL A 263 -6.58 -5.59 -6.10
C VAL A 263 -7.12 -5.53 -7.53
N LEU A 264 -7.40 -4.33 -8.05
CA LEU A 264 -7.81 -4.14 -9.45
C LEU A 264 -6.74 -4.67 -10.40
N SER A 265 -5.46 -4.39 -10.17
CA SER A 265 -4.37 -4.89 -11.00
C SER A 265 -4.32 -6.41 -11.06
N GLY A 266 -4.33 -7.09 -9.90
CA GLY A 266 -4.32 -8.55 -9.87
C GLY A 266 -5.59 -9.16 -10.47
N PHE A 267 -6.74 -8.52 -10.22
CA PHE A 267 -8.02 -8.94 -10.78
C PHE A 267 -8.02 -8.83 -12.30
N MET A 268 -7.45 -7.78 -12.89
CA MET A 268 -7.35 -7.63 -14.35
C MET A 268 -6.58 -8.79 -14.99
N ASN A 269 -5.46 -9.20 -14.39
CA ASN A 269 -4.68 -10.33 -14.89
C ASN A 269 -5.42 -11.66 -14.68
N ALA A 270 -6.05 -11.84 -13.53
CA ALA A 270 -6.83 -13.04 -13.23
C ALA A 270 -8.05 -13.17 -14.17
N ALA A 271 -8.78 -12.08 -14.39
CA ALA A 271 -9.94 -12.03 -15.25
C ALA A 271 -9.60 -12.39 -16.70
N LYS A 272 -8.49 -11.87 -17.26
CA LYS A 272 -8.01 -12.26 -18.59
C LYS A 272 -7.78 -13.76 -18.70
N LEU A 273 -7.04 -14.33 -17.74
CA LEU A 273 -6.74 -15.76 -17.72
C LEU A 273 -7.99 -16.63 -17.52
N SER A 274 -8.91 -16.19 -16.67
CA SER A 274 -10.19 -16.88 -16.42
C SER A 274 -11.12 -16.82 -17.64
N SER A 275 -11.17 -15.68 -18.33
CA SER A 275 -11.90 -15.50 -19.58
C SER A 275 -11.32 -16.35 -20.71
N GLU A 276 -9.98 -16.38 -20.87
CA GLU A 276 -9.30 -17.23 -21.86
C GLU A 276 -9.62 -18.72 -21.66
N ALA A 277 -9.64 -19.20 -20.42
CA ALA A 277 -9.94 -20.60 -20.12
C ALA A 277 -11.42 -20.97 -20.26
N SER A 278 -12.33 -20.03 -20.05
CA SER A 278 -13.78 -20.27 -20.12
C SER A 278 -14.40 -19.94 -21.48
N GLY A 279 -13.72 -19.16 -22.32
CA GLY A 279 -14.26 -18.60 -23.56
C GLY A 279 -15.31 -17.50 -23.34
N LEU A 280 -15.49 -17.03 -22.10
CA LEU A 280 -16.44 -15.97 -21.76
C LEU A 280 -15.79 -14.59 -21.88
N PRO A 281 -16.56 -13.53 -22.21
CA PRO A 281 -16.01 -12.18 -22.27
C PRO A 281 -15.71 -11.63 -20.87
N LEU A 282 -14.72 -10.73 -20.77
CA LEU A 282 -14.35 -10.02 -19.52
C LEU A 282 -15.57 -9.38 -18.83
N THR A 283 -16.52 -8.88 -19.62
CA THR A 283 -17.74 -8.21 -19.14
C THR A 283 -18.74 -9.16 -18.46
N SER A 284 -18.55 -10.47 -18.57
CA SER A 284 -19.41 -11.49 -17.95
C SER A 284 -19.02 -11.83 -16.51
N HIS A 285 -17.85 -11.38 -16.04
CA HIS A 285 -17.39 -11.67 -14.69
C HIS A 285 -18.40 -11.21 -13.64
N ARG A 286 -18.57 -12.03 -12.60
CA ARG A 286 -19.41 -11.75 -11.43
C ARG A 286 -18.53 -11.88 -10.19
N ILE A 287 -18.43 -10.82 -9.41
CA ILE A 287 -17.52 -10.71 -8.28
C ILE A 287 -18.32 -10.78 -6.98
N LEU A 288 -18.11 -11.84 -6.20
CA LEU A 288 -18.72 -12.02 -4.90
C LEU A 288 -17.72 -11.68 -3.80
N PHE A 289 -18.05 -10.69 -2.99
CA PHE A 289 -17.29 -10.33 -1.80
C PHE A 289 -17.87 -11.02 -0.57
N PHE A 290 -17.03 -11.75 0.15
CA PHE A 290 -17.31 -12.25 1.48
C PHE A 290 -16.72 -11.27 2.50
N GLY A 291 -17.59 -10.42 3.06
CA GLY A 291 -17.22 -9.27 3.87
C GLY A 291 -17.69 -7.96 3.24
N ALA A 292 -18.76 -7.38 3.78
CA ALA A 292 -19.33 -6.09 3.34
C ALA A 292 -18.93 -4.91 4.24
N GLY A 293 -17.76 -4.97 4.87
CA GLY A 293 -17.19 -3.84 5.60
C GLY A 293 -16.67 -2.76 4.63
N SER A 294 -16.08 -1.70 5.17
CA SER A 294 -15.53 -0.62 4.36
C SER A 294 -14.45 -1.04 3.37
N ALA A 295 -13.59 -1.97 3.75
CA ALA A 295 -12.59 -2.53 2.84
C ALA A 295 -13.28 -3.27 1.67
N GLY A 296 -14.27 -4.12 1.97
CA GLY A 296 -15.06 -4.84 0.96
C GLY A 296 -15.76 -3.91 -0.02
N VAL A 297 -16.45 -2.87 0.51
CA VAL A 297 -17.12 -1.88 -0.32
C VAL A 297 -16.12 -1.03 -1.12
N GLY A 298 -15.04 -0.55 -0.49
CA GLY A 298 -14.02 0.27 -1.17
C GLY A 298 -13.34 -0.47 -2.31
N VAL A 299 -12.92 -1.72 -2.08
CA VAL A 299 -12.37 -2.58 -3.14
C VAL A 299 -13.42 -2.89 -4.21
N GLY A 300 -14.68 -3.14 -3.82
CA GLY A 300 -15.79 -3.31 -4.76
C GLY A 300 -16.00 -2.10 -5.68
N MET A 301 -15.94 -0.88 -5.13
CA MET A 301 -16.00 0.37 -5.92
C MET A 301 -14.84 0.45 -6.89
N GLN A 302 -13.61 0.12 -6.45
CA GLN A 302 -12.48 0.14 -7.36
C GLN A 302 -12.61 -0.92 -8.48
N LEU A 303 -13.12 -2.11 -8.17
CA LEU A 303 -13.32 -3.17 -9.18
C LEU A 303 -14.42 -2.86 -10.20
N MET A 304 -15.29 -1.86 -9.96
CA MET A 304 -16.16 -1.36 -11.03
C MET A 304 -15.37 -0.79 -12.21
N SER A 305 -14.17 -0.25 -11.95
CA SER A 305 -13.24 0.26 -12.98
C SER A 305 -12.94 -0.82 -14.02
N PHE A 306 -12.79 -2.09 -13.60
CA PHE A 306 -12.59 -3.23 -14.51
C PHE A 306 -13.74 -3.44 -15.50
N PHE A 307 -14.95 -3.01 -15.19
CA PHE A 307 -16.07 -3.15 -16.12
C PHE A 307 -16.21 -1.89 -16.99
N THR A 308 -16.02 -0.72 -16.39
CA THR A 308 -16.14 0.56 -17.12
C THR A 308 -15.04 0.75 -18.16
N LEU A 309 -13.81 0.32 -17.88
CA LEU A 309 -12.69 0.29 -18.85
C LEU A 309 -12.99 -0.61 -20.07
N GLN A 310 -13.96 -1.51 -19.95
CA GLN A 310 -14.40 -2.45 -20.97
C GLN A 310 -15.65 -1.93 -21.68
N GLY A 311 -16.08 -0.71 -21.36
CA GLY A 311 -17.21 -0.01 -21.96
C GLY A 311 -18.55 -0.22 -21.27
N LEU A 312 -18.60 -0.88 -20.11
CA LEU A 312 -19.86 -1.00 -19.37
C LEU A 312 -20.24 0.34 -18.72
N PRO A 313 -21.53 0.73 -18.77
CA PRO A 313 -22.04 1.80 -17.92
C PRO A 313 -21.78 1.51 -16.44
N GLU A 314 -21.63 2.56 -15.63
CA GLU A 314 -21.37 2.44 -14.20
C GLU A 314 -22.43 1.59 -13.47
N GLN A 315 -23.70 1.73 -13.85
CA GLN A 315 -24.79 0.96 -13.26
C GLN A 315 -24.66 -0.55 -13.56
N ASP A 316 -24.29 -0.91 -14.79
CA ASP A 316 -24.06 -2.31 -15.19
C ASP A 316 -22.83 -2.87 -14.48
N ALA A 317 -21.77 -2.06 -14.33
CA ALA A 317 -20.56 -2.42 -13.58
C ALA A 317 -20.88 -2.70 -12.10
N ARG A 318 -21.69 -1.84 -11.48
CA ARG A 318 -22.19 -2.03 -10.10
C ARG A 318 -22.95 -3.35 -9.97
N GLU A 319 -23.75 -3.71 -10.96
CA GLU A 319 -24.51 -4.97 -10.97
C GLU A 319 -23.64 -6.23 -11.12
N ARG A 320 -22.35 -6.10 -11.42
CA ARG A 320 -21.39 -7.23 -11.38
C ARG A 320 -20.84 -7.52 -9.99
N ILE A 321 -21.05 -6.62 -9.03
CA ILE A 321 -20.57 -6.74 -7.66
C ILE A 321 -21.69 -7.28 -6.76
N TRP A 322 -21.35 -8.27 -5.95
CA TRP A 322 -22.23 -8.91 -4.97
C TRP A 322 -21.56 -8.91 -3.61
N LEU A 323 -22.29 -8.57 -2.55
CA LEU A 323 -21.75 -8.55 -1.19
C LEU A 323 -22.44 -9.57 -0.30
N VAL A 324 -21.67 -10.17 0.60
CA VAL A 324 -22.12 -11.03 1.70
C VAL A 324 -21.59 -10.45 3.01
N ASP A 325 -22.43 -10.37 4.04
CA ASP A 325 -22.02 -10.02 5.39
C ASP A 325 -22.48 -11.04 6.43
N SER A 326 -22.34 -10.72 7.72
CA SER A 326 -22.76 -11.61 8.81
C SER A 326 -24.25 -11.95 8.82
N GLN A 327 -25.07 -11.23 8.06
CA GLN A 327 -26.50 -11.52 7.88
C GLN A 327 -26.80 -12.26 6.56
N GLY A 328 -25.78 -12.58 5.76
CA GLY A 328 -25.92 -13.25 4.47
C GLY A 328 -25.82 -12.29 3.28
N LEU A 329 -26.46 -12.64 2.18
CA LEU A 329 -26.49 -11.83 0.95
C LEU A 329 -27.01 -10.41 1.22
N VAL A 330 -26.39 -9.41 0.60
CA VAL A 330 -26.79 -7.99 0.72
C VAL A 330 -27.76 -7.61 -0.40
N PHE A 331 -29.02 -7.32 -0.06
CA PHE A 331 -30.09 -6.94 -0.98
C PHE A 331 -31.10 -5.99 -0.32
N ASP A 332 -31.79 -5.18 -1.12
CA ASP A 332 -32.56 -4.01 -0.64
C ASP A 332 -33.67 -4.40 0.36
N THR A 333 -34.38 -5.50 0.11
CA THR A 333 -35.56 -5.90 0.89
C THR A 333 -35.23 -6.71 2.15
N ARG A 334 -33.94 -6.92 2.47
CA ARG A 334 -33.51 -7.73 3.63
C ARG A 334 -33.66 -7.04 4.98
N GLY A 335 -33.97 -5.75 5.00
CA GLY A 335 -34.10 -4.93 6.20
C GLY A 335 -32.97 -3.92 6.42
N PRO A 336 -32.86 -3.32 7.61
CA PRO A 336 -31.90 -2.26 7.90
C PRO A 336 -30.45 -2.67 7.67
N MET A 337 -29.67 -1.80 7.03
CA MET A 337 -28.23 -2.01 6.80
C MET A 337 -27.45 -0.70 6.90
N ALA A 338 -26.15 -0.80 7.17
CA ALA A 338 -25.25 0.33 7.23
C ALA A 338 -25.17 1.06 5.87
N GLU A 339 -25.00 2.39 5.90
CA GLU A 339 -25.07 3.25 4.71
C GLU A 339 -24.13 2.81 3.59
N HIS A 340 -22.88 2.46 3.92
CA HIS A 340 -21.87 2.03 2.95
C HIS A 340 -22.28 0.76 2.17
N LYS A 341 -23.19 -0.08 2.69
CA LYS A 341 -23.63 -1.31 2.01
C LYS A 341 -24.68 -1.07 0.94
N LYS A 342 -25.46 0.01 1.07
CA LYS A 342 -26.59 0.33 0.19
C LYS A 342 -26.16 0.58 -1.26
N TYR A 343 -24.90 0.95 -1.48
CA TYR A 343 -24.39 1.15 -2.83
C TYR A 343 -24.27 -0.17 -3.62
N PHE A 344 -24.07 -1.32 -2.98
CA PHE A 344 -23.98 -2.62 -3.67
C PHE A 344 -25.09 -3.59 -3.30
N SER A 345 -26.11 -3.12 -2.57
CA SER A 345 -27.29 -3.93 -2.30
C SER A 345 -28.00 -4.29 -3.60
N ARG A 346 -28.32 -5.58 -3.73
CA ARG A 346 -29.03 -6.12 -4.89
C ARG A 346 -30.47 -5.64 -4.92
N ARG A 347 -30.86 -5.06 -6.06
CA ARG A 347 -32.22 -4.61 -6.37
C ARG A 347 -33.03 -5.67 -7.13
N ASP A 348 -32.31 -6.58 -7.78
CA ASP A 348 -32.83 -7.64 -8.64
C ASP A 348 -33.11 -8.95 -7.89
N TYR A 349 -32.78 -9.01 -6.59
CA TYR A 349 -33.02 -10.20 -5.76
C TYR A 349 -34.23 -10.01 -4.83
N ASN A 350 -35.26 -10.83 -5.03
CA ASN A 350 -36.51 -10.84 -4.25
C ASN A 350 -36.77 -12.18 -3.52
N GLY A 351 -35.74 -13.03 -3.40
CA GLY A 351 -35.84 -14.32 -2.72
C GLY A 351 -35.76 -14.21 -1.19
N PRO A 352 -35.88 -15.34 -0.47
CA PRO A 352 -35.70 -15.36 0.97
C PRO A 352 -34.25 -15.00 1.37
N PRO A 353 -33.98 -14.49 2.58
CA PRO A 353 -32.60 -14.27 3.02
C PRO A 353 -31.76 -15.56 2.97
N ILE A 354 -30.64 -15.52 2.25
CA ILE A 354 -29.68 -16.63 2.16
C ILE A 354 -28.44 -16.27 2.97
N LYS A 355 -28.05 -17.14 3.90
CA LYS A 355 -26.85 -16.99 4.74
C LYS A 355 -25.73 -17.94 4.38
N ASP A 356 -26.07 -19.13 3.91
CA ASP A 356 -25.10 -20.16 3.58
C ASP A 356 -24.29 -19.75 2.33
N LEU A 357 -22.96 -19.83 2.44
CA LEU A 357 -22.09 -19.38 1.36
C LEU A 357 -22.21 -20.27 0.12
N LEU A 358 -22.39 -21.59 0.28
CA LEU A 358 -22.54 -22.51 -0.86
C LEU A 358 -23.85 -22.22 -1.61
N GLU A 359 -24.95 -21.98 -0.91
CA GLU A 359 -26.22 -21.55 -1.52
C GLU A 359 -26.06 -20.23 -2.30
N ILE A 360 -25.34 -19.25 -1.74
CA ILE A 360 -25.04 -17.98 -2.42
C ILE A 360 -24.18 -18.23 -3.67
N LEU A 361 -23.19 -19.11 -3.61
CA LEU A 361 -22.38 -19.47 -4.78
C LEU A 361 -23.23 -20.08 -5.90
N GLN A 362 -24.21 -20.93 -5.56
CA GLN A 362 -25.10 -21.52 -6.57
C GLN A 362 -26.05 -20.51 -7.20
N LEU A 363 -26.53 -19.54 -6.41
CA LEU A 363 -27.36 -18.43 -6.90
C LEU A 363 -26.56 -17.50 -7.82
N VAL A 364 -25.44 -16.97 -7.31
CA VAL A 364 -24.67 -15.92 -7.98
C VAL A 364 -23.83 -16.49 -9.12
N LYS A 365 -23.37 -17.74 -8.98
CA LYS A 365 -22.39 -18.39 -9.86
C LYS A 365 -21.20 -17.45 -10.14
N PRO A 366 -20.50 -16.98 -9.10
CA PRO A 366 -19.46 -15.98 -9.28
C PRO A 366 -18.27 -16.58 -10.01
N THR A 367 -17.59 -15.74 -10.79
CA THR A 367 -16.29 -16.07 -11.39
C THR A 367 -15.14 -15.73 -10.45
N ALA A 368 -15.39 -14.83 -9.50
CA ALA A 368 -14.43 -14.40 -8.51
C ALA A 368 -15.04 -14.33 -7.11
N LEU A 369 -14.32 -14.88 -6.14
CA LEU A 369 -14.64 -14.87 -4.73
C LEU A 369 -13.54 -14.09 -3.98
N ILE A 370 -13.90 -12.97 -3.36
CA ILE A 370 -12.96 -12.07 -2.68
C ILE A 370 -13.28 -12.03 -1.19
N GLY A 371 -12.32 -12.38 -0.35
CA GLY A 371 -12.44 -12.44 1.11
C GLY A 371 -11.89 -11.17 1.77
N LEU A 372 -12.76 -10.47 2.50
CA LEU A 372 -12.43 -9.29 3.31
C LEU A 372 -13.23 -9.31 4.62
N SER A 373 -13.42 -10.50 5.20
CA SER A 373 -14.28 -10.72 6.37
C SER A 373 -13.52 -10.92 7.68
N THR A 374 -12.20 -11.13 7.64
CA THR A 374 -11.36 -11.57 8.77
C THR A 374 -11.83 -12.88 9.40
N THR A 375 -12.57 -13.70 8.66
CA THR A 375 -13.08 -15.00 9.12
C THR A 375 -12.20 -16.11 8.55
N SER A 376 -11.28 -16.61 9.37
CA SER A 376 -10.39 -17.71 9.00
C SER A 376 -11.19 -18.92 8.53
N ASN A 377 -10.70 -19.59 7.48
CA ASN A 377 -11.31 -20.80 6.90
C ASN A 377 -12.76 -20.62 6.39
N ALA A 378 -13.18 -19.38 6.11
CA ALA A 378 -14.48 -19.14 5.47
C ALA A 378 -14.56 -19.74 4.05
N PHE A 379 -13.43 -19.83 3.34
CA PHE A 379 -13.32 -20.52 2.05
C PHE A 379 -12.81 -21.94 2.26
N TYR A 380 -13.60 -22.72 2.98
CA TYR A 380 -13.30 -24.13 3.27
C TYR A 380 -13.36 -25.01 1.99
N PRO A 381 -12.85 -26.25 2.01
CA PRO A 381 -12.66 -27.09 0.81
C PRO A 381 -13.83 -27.13 -0.17
N GLU A 382 -15.05 -27.32 0.33
CA GLU A 382 -16.25 -27.42 -0.50
C GLU A 382 -16.59 -26.10 -1.20
N VAL A 383 -16.27 -24.94 -0.60
CA VAL A 383 -16.41 -23.61 -1.23
C VAL A 383 -15.44 -23.49 -2.40
N ILE A 384 -14.18 -23.87 -2.21
CA ILE A 384 -13.14 -23.81 -3.25
C ILE A 384 -13.49 -24.78 -4.39
N SER A 385 -13.86 -26.02 -4.07
CA SER A 385 -14.27 -27.00 -5.08
C SER A 385 -15.53 -26.57 -5.81
N THR A 386 -16.50 -25.92 -5.15
CA THR A 386 -17.66 -25.34 -5.82
C THR A 386 -17.25 -24.24 -6.81
N MET A 387 -16.33 -23.35 -6.42
CA MET A 387 -15.78 -22.34 -7.34
C MET A 387 -15.10 -22.98 -8.56
N ALA A 388 -14.35 -24.06 -8.36
CA ALA A 388 -13.66 -24.80 -9.43
C ALA A 388 -14.62 -25.59 -10.34
N VAL A 389 -15.75 -26.07 -9.82
CA VAL A 389 -16.82 -26.66 -10.65
C VAL A 389 -17.51 -25.59 -11.50
N LEU A 390 -17.73 -24.39 -10.94
CA LEU A 390 -18.39 -23.29 -11.64
C LEU A 390 -17.51 -22.64 -12.71
N ASN A 391 -16.18 -22.69 -12.56
CA ASN A 391 -15.24 -21.95 -13.38
C ASN A 391 -14.00 -22.81 -13.70
N PRO A 392 -13.58 -22.94 -14.97
CA PRO A 392 -12.37 -23.70 -15.32
C PRO A 392 -11.11 -23.18 -14.62
N ARG A 393 -11.02 -21.86 -14.43
CA ARG A 393 -9.98 -21.18 -13.65
C ARG A 393 -10.65 -20.21 -12.66
N PRO A 394 -10.99 -20.66 -11.43
CA PRO A 394 -11.69 -19.82 -10.47
C PRO A 394 -10.76 -18.75 -9.90
N ILE A 395 -11.26 -17.52 -9.73
CA ILE A 395 -10.53 -16.44 -9.07
C ILE A 395 -10.89 -16.46 -7.58
N ILE A 396 -9.91 -16.67 -6.70
CA ILE A 396 -10.12 -16.73 -5.25
C ILE A 396 -9.08 -15.85 -4.56
N PHE A 397 -9.51 -14.72 -4.02
CA PHE A 397 -8.64 -13.74 -3.39
C PHE A 397 -8.94 -13.61 -1.88
N PRO A 398 -8.26 -14.37 -0.99
CA PRO A 398 -8.40 -14.19 0.45
C PRO A 398 -7.50 -13.04 0.92
N LEU A 399 -8.07 -11.84 1.09
CA LEU A 399 -7.31 -10.60 1.30
C LEU A 399 -7.21 -10.20 2.78
N SER A 400 -7.85 -10.94 3.69
CA SER A 400 -7.76 -10.64 5.11
C SER A 400 -6.33 -10.83 5.66
N ASN A 401 -5.92 -9.90 6.54
CA ASN A 401 -4.60 -9.87 7.17
C ASN A 401 -4.72 -9.89 8.69
N PRO A 402 -3.73 -10.44 9.43
CA PRO A 402 -2.57 -11.18 8.94
C PRO A 402 -2.94 -12.61 8.50
N VAL A 403 -1.97 -13.43 8.04
CA VAL A 403 -2.15 -14.82 7.54
C VAL A 403 -3.20 -15.64 8.31
N ARG A 404 -3.19 -15.59 9.65
CA ARG A 404 -4.14 -16.36 10.50
C ARG A 404 -5.62 -15.98 10.30
N LEU A 405 -5.91 -14.81 9.73
CA LEU A 405 -7.25 -14.30 9.44
C LEU A 405 -7.63 -14.46 7.96
N SER A 406 -6.73 -14.99 7.12
CA SER A 406 -6.99 -15.29 5.71
C SER A 406 -8.13 -16.29 5.57
N GLU A 407 -9.03 -16.06 4.61
CA GLU A 407 -10.23 -16.88 4.41
C GLU A 407 -9.91 -18.31 3.96
N CYS A 408 -8.77 -18.51 3.30
CA CYS A 408 -8.14 -19.81 3.05
C CYS A 408 -6.62 -19.67 2.90
N THR A 409 -5.93 -20.81 2.88
CA THR A 409 -4.51 -20.89 2.51
C THR A 409 -4.33 -21.08 1.01
N PHE A 410 -3.15 -20.76 0.49
CA PHE A 410 -2.83 -21.06 -0.91
C PHE A 410 -2.77 -22.57 -1.18
N GLU A 411 -2.27 -23.36 -0.23
CA GLU A 411 -2.21 -24.82 -0.33
C GLU A 411 -3.61 -25.43 -0.50
N ASP A 412 -4.57 -25.04 0.35
CA ASP A 412 -5.96 -25.49 0.25
C ASP A 412 -6.59 -25.06 -1.07
N ALA A 413 -6.36 -23.81 -1.48
CA ALA A 413 -6.86 -23.27 -2.74
C ALA A 413 -6.36 -24.08 -3.94
N VAL A 414 -5.06 -24.42 -3.98
CA VAL A 414 -4.46 -25.26 -5.02
C VAL A 414 -5.04 -26.67 -5.00
N LYS A 415 -5.03 -27.32 -3.83
CA LYS A 415 -5.49 -28.69 -3.66
C LYS A 415 -6.94 -28.88 -4.08
N HIS A 416 -7.83 -27.99 -3.63
CA HIS A 416 -9.27 -28.12 -3.83
C HIS A 416 -9.78 -27.54 -5.16
N SER A 417 -8.89 -26.94 -5.96
CA SER A 417 -9.15 -26.50 -7.35
C SER A 417 -8.39 -27.30 -8.41
N ASP A 418 -7.67 -28.34 -7.99
CA ASP A 418 -6.73 -29.10 -8.83
C ASP A 418 -5.69 -28.21 -9.55
N GLY A 419 -5.18 -27.21 -8.83
CA GLY A 419 -4.16 -26.28 -9.33
C GLY A 419 -4.67 -25.23 -10.33
N ASN A 420 -5.98 -25.17 -10.59
CA ASN A 420 -6.55 -24.21 -11.55
C ASN A 420 -6.88 -22.84 -10.95
N VAL A 421 -6.76 -22.68 -9.63
CA VAL A 421 -7.06 -21.41 -8.95
C VAL A 421 -6.16 -20.26 -9.41
N LEU A 422 -6.78 -19.10 -9.60
CA LEU A 422 -6.12 -17.81 -9.73
C LEU A 422 -6.15 -17.11 -8.38
N PHE A 423 -5.01 -17.15 -7.68
CA PHE A 423 -4.92 -16.81 -6.28
C PHE A 423 -4.13 -15.52 -6.02
N ALA A 424 -4.70 -14.63 -5.22
CA ALA A 424 -3.99 -13.48 -4.67
C ALA A 424 -4.43 -13.22 -3.23
N SER A 425 -3.47 -12.93 -2.35
CA SER A 425 -3.72 -12.75 -0.92
C SER A 425 -3.12 -11.45 -0.39
N GLY A 426 -3.59 -10.97 0.77
CA GLY A 426 -3.03 -9.78 1.41
C GLY A 426 -1.66 -10.04 2.06
N SER A 427 -1.52 -11.22 2.68
CA SER A 427 -0.32 -11.69 3.37
C SER A 427 0.45 -12.70 2.50
N PRO A 428 1.78 -12.84 2.67
CA PRO A 428 2.56 -13.76 1.86
C PRO A 428 2.25 -15.23 2.20
N PHE A 429 2.19 -16.08 1.17
CA PHE A 429 2.13 -17.54 1.26
C PHE A 429 3.31 -18.17 0.51
N PRO A 430 3.76 -19.37 0.90
CA PRO A 430 4.81 -20.07 0.18
C PRO A 430 4.32 -20.59 -1.17
N ASP A 431 5.25 -20.74 -2.11
CA ASP A 431 5.01 -21.45 -3.38
C ASP A 431 4.57 -22.89 -3.11
N THR A 432 3.71 -23.43 -3.97
CA THR A 432 3.12 -24.77 -3.77
C THR A 432 3.35 -25.65 -5.01
N PRO A 433 3.98 -26.83 -4.87
CA PRO A 433 4.11 -27.78 -5.97
C PRO A 433 2.78 -28.50 -6.25
N HIS A 434 2.39 -28.60 -7.52
CA HIS A 434 1.20 -29.33 -7.98
C HIS A 434 1.38 -29.84 -9.41
N GLY A 435 0.99 -31.08 -9.69
CA GLY A 435 1.03 -31.63 -11.06
C GLY A 435 2.39 -31.57 -11.76
N GLY A 436 3.49 -31.70 -11.00
CA GLY A 436 4.86 -31.61 -11.53
C GLY A 436 5.36 -30.20 -11.85
N LYS A 437 4.63 -29.15 -11.45
CA LYS A 437 5.00 -27.74 -11.58
C LYS A 437 4.95 -27.05 -10.22
N THR A 438 5.62 -25.90 -10.10
CA THR A 438 5.47 -25.00 -8.95
C THR A 438 4.46 -23.92 -9.30
N LEU A 439 3.49 -23.68 -8.41
CA LEU A 439 2.51 -22.59 -8.50
C LEU A 439 2.89 -21.48 -7.52
N TYR A 440 2.64 -20.24 -7.94
CA TYR A 440 3.08 -19.03 -7.25
C TYR A 440 1.88 -18.21 -6.77
N PRO A 441 1.73 -17.95 -5.46
CA PRO A 441 0.63 -17.13 -4.96
C PRO A 441 0.89 -15.66 -5.28
N GLY A 442 -0.13 -14.96 -5.77
CA GLY A 442 -0.09 -13.50 -5.85
C GLY A 442 -0.16 -12.86 -4.46
N GLN A 443 0.54 -11.74 -4.27
CA GLN A 443 0.37 -10.89 -3.08
C GLN A 443 -0.21 -9.52 -3.49
N GLY A 444 -1.50 -9.33 -3.23
CA GLY A 444 -2.23 -8.09 -3.49
C GLY A 444 -1.96 -7.03 -2.43
N ASN A 445 -0.71 -6.57 -2.33
CA ASN A 445 -0.31 -5.58 -1.33
C ASN A 445 0.01 -4.22 -1.97
N ASN A 446 -0.48 -3.14 -1.36
CA ASN A 446 -0.32 -1.75 -1.84
C ASN A 446 1.13 -1.28 -2.00
N MET A 447 2.13 -2.01 -1.47
CA MET A 447 3.55 -1.77 -1.74
C MET A 447 3.93 -1.75 -3.23
N TYR A 448 3.14 -2.37 -4.11
CA TYR A 448 3.35 -2.26 -5.55
C TYR A 448 2.84 -0.94 -6.15
N ILE A 449 1.93 -0.24 -5.48
CA ILE A 449 1.23 0.94 -6.01
C ILE A 449 1.83 2.22 -5.46
N PHE A 450 1.83 2.39 -4.13
CA PHE A 450 2.15 3.68 -3.53
C PHE A 450 3.54 4.21 -3.92
N PRO A 451 4.62 3.39 -4.06
CA PRO A 451 5.92 3.95 -4.42
C PRO A 451 5.91 4.62 -5.79
N GLY A 452 5.37 3.94 -6.81
CA GLY A 452 5.27 4.48 -8.17
C GLY A 452 4.30 5.66 -8.28
N LEU A 453 3.13 5.57 -7.64
CA LEU A 453 2.13 6.64 -7.61
C LEU A 453 2.69 7.91 -6.95
N GLY A 454 3.29 7.78 -5.76
CA GLY A 454 3.85 8.94 -5.07
C GLY A 454 5.08 9.50 -5.77
N PHE A 455 5.93 8.66 -6.38
CA PHE A 455 7.07 9.15 -7.15
C PHE A 455 6.62 9.94 -8.40
N ALA A 456 5.61 9.45 -9.13
CA ALA A 456 5.00 10.19 -10.22
C ALA A 456 4.44 11.54 -9.78
N ALA A 457 3.66 11.56 -8.70
CA ALA A 457 3.06 12.78 -8.17
C ALA A 457 4.14 13.84 -7.83
N ILE A 458 5.27 13.40 -7.27
CA ILE A 458 6.43 14.27 -6.97
C ILE A 458 7.09 14.79 -8.25
N LEU A 459 7.36 13.91 -9.23
CA LEU A 459 8.05 14.29 -10.47
C LEU A 459 7.19 15.23 -11.33
N ALA A 460 5.89 14.93 -11.47
CA ALA A 460 4.92 15.77 -12.18
C ALA A 460 4.51 17.02 -11.40
N ARG A 461 4.86 17.11 -10.11
CA ARG A 461 4.47 18.21 -9.20
C ARG A 461 2.96 18.43 -9.22
N VAL A 462 2.20 17.36 -9.06
CA VAL A 462 0.75 17.40 -9.26
C VAL A 462 0.07 18.34 -8.26
N SER A 463 -1.02 18.98 -8.68
CA SER A 463 -1.88 19.77 -7.80
C SER A 463 -2.79 18.91 -6.92
N SER A 464 -3.12 17.72 -7.39
CA SER A 464 -4.07 16.78 -6.78
C SER A 464 -3.78 15.36 -7.26
N VAL A 465 -4.14 14.35 -6.48
CA VAL A 465 -4.16 12.94 -6.91
C VAL A 465 -5.59 12.55 -7.28
N THR A 466 -5.82 12.29 -8.56
CA THR A 466 -7.15 11.98 -9.10
C THR A 466 -7.43 10.47 -9.10
N ASP A 467 -8.70 10.08 -9.25
CA ASP A 467 -9.06 8.66 -9.35
C ASP A 467 -8.50 8.01 -10.62
N SER A 468 -8.42 8.73 -11.74
CA SER A 468 -7.80 8.19 -12.96
C SER A 468 -6.29 8.01 -12.80
N MET A 469 -5.59 8.84 -12.03
CA MET A 469 -4.19 8.58 -11.69
C MET A 469 -4.03 7.29 -10.87
N VAL A 470 -4.94 7.03 -9.93
CA VAL A 470 -4.96 5.78 -9.15
C VAL A 470 -5.28 4.59 -10.06
N GLU A 471 -6.27 4.70 -10.94
CA GLU A 471 -6.59 3.69 -11.95
C GLU A 471 -5.40 3.41 -12.88
N ALA A 472 -4.71 4.46 -13.36
CA ALA A 472 -3.51 4.33 -14.18
C ALA A 472 -2.38 3.60 -13.45
N SER A 473 -2.26 3.75 -12.13
CA SER A 473 -1.28 2.99 -11.34
C SER A 473 -1.61 1.48 -11.31
N SER A 474 -2.90 1.13 -11.22
CA SER A 474 -3.38 -0.25 -11.32
C SER A 474 -3.10 -0.84 -12.70
N LEU A 475 -3.39 -0.08 -13.78
CA LEU A 475 -3.11 -0.49 -15.16
C LEU A 475 -1.60 -0.69 -15.38
N GLY A 476 -0.79 0.24 -14.87
CA GLY A 476 0.66 0.15 -14.90
C GLY A 476 1.16 -1.14 -14.27
N LEU A 477 0.70 -1.45 -13.05
CA LEU A 477 1.07 -2.69 -12.35
C LEU A 477 0.63 -3.94 -13.13
N ALA A 478 -0.61 -3.98 -13.61
CA ALA A 478 -1.16 -5.14 -14.33
C ALA A 478 -0.37 -5.45 -15.61
N ASN A 479 0.15 -4.40 -16.26
CA ASN A 479 0.92 -4.50 -17.49
C ASN A 479 2.43 -4.72 -17.26
N SER A 480 2.91 -4.72 -16.00
CA SER A 480 4.35 -4.85 -15.67
C SER A 480 4.89 -6.29 -15.62
N LEU A 481 4.02 -7.30 -15.79
CA LEU A 481 4.45 -8.70 -15.84
C LEU A 481 5.32 -9.00 -17.07
N THR A 482 6.45 -9.68 -16.88
CA THR A 482 7.29 -10.19 -17.99
C THR A 482 6.63 -11.37 -18.69
N THR A 483 7.13 -11.72 -19.87
CA THR A 483 6.72 -12.93 -20.59
C THR A 483 6.91 -14.19 -19.74
N GLU A 484 8.01 -14.27 -18.98
CA GLU A 484 8.27 -15.40 -18.08
C GLU A 484 7.24 -15.46 -16.95
N GLU A 485 7.00 -14.36 -16.23
CA GLU A 485 6.01 -14.31 -15.14
C GLU A 485 4.59 -14.64 -15.65
N ARG A 486 4.23 -14.16 -16.85
CA ARG A 486 2.96 -14.51 -17.52
C ARG A 486 2.88 -16.01 -17.83
N SER A 487 3.96 -16.60 -18.32
CA SER A 487 4.02 -18.04 -18.63
C SER A 487 3.88 -18.92 -17.39
N LEU A 488 4.28 -18.42 -16.23
CA LEU A 488 4.10 -19.04 -14.91
C LEU A 488 2.70 -18.81 -14.32
N GLY A 489 1.84 -18.05 -15.01
CA GLY A 489 0.48 -17.74 -14.54
C GLY A 489 0.42 -16.76 -13.37
N MET A 490 1.50 -15.99 -13.12
CA MET A 490 1.56 -15.02 -12.03
C MET A 490 0.58 -13.86 -12.27
N LEU A 491 -0.04 -13.38 -11.18
CA LEU A 491 -0.98 -12.25 -11.22
C LEU A 491 -0.31 -10.89 -10.96
N TYR A 492 0.83 -10.91 -10.25
CA TYR A 492 1.65 -9.76 -9.93
C TYR A 492 3.11 -10.06 -10.28
N PRO A 493 3.89 -9.05 -10.68
CA PRO A 493 5.31 -9.22 -10.96
C PRO A 493 6.10 -9.51 -9.69
N SER A 494 7.32 -10.01 -9.83
CA SER A 494 8.22 -10.28 -8.70
C SER A 494 8.59 -8.99 -7.96
N ILE A 495 8.51 -9.00 -6.62
CA ILE A 495 8.90 -7.86 -5.77
C ILE A 495 10.37 -7.46 -5.94
N SER A 496 11.22 -8.38 -6.41
CA SER A 496 12.63 -8.08 -6.74
C SER A 496 12.77 -6.99 -7.81
N ARG A 497 11.76 -6.81 -8.66
CA ARG A 497 11.70 -5.81 -9.73
C ARG A 497 10.97 -4.53 -9.32
N ILE A 498 10.71 -4.30 -8.03
CA ILE A 498 9.85 -3.20 -7.55
C ILE A 498 10.24 -1.82 -8.08
N ARG A 499 11.53 -1.56 -8.34
CA ARG A 499 11.99 -0.31 -8.96
C ARG A 499 11.57 -0.15 -10.40
N GLU A 500 11.76 -1.18 -11.21
CA GLU A 500 11.32 -1.22 -12.60
C GLU A 500 9.79 -1.03 -12.67
N ILE A 501 9.06 -1.76 -11.81
CA ILE A 501 7.60 -1.67 -11.71
C ILE A 501 7.17 -0.25 -11.31
N SER A 502 7.82 0.33 -10.29
CA SER A 502 7.51 1.69 -9.83
C SER A 502 7.81 2.74 -10.90
N ALA A 503 8.87 2.56 -11.70
CA ALA A 503 9.19 3.46 -12.82
C ALA A 503 8.11 3.39 -13.91
N PHE A 504 7.67 2.17 -14.24
CA PHE A 504 6.62 1.95 -15.23
C PHE A 504 5.28 2.53 -14.78
N ILE A 505 4.87 2.25 -13.54
CA ILE A 505 3.69 2.87 -12.91
C ILE A 505 3.82 4.40 -12.94
N ALA A 506 4.99 4.93 -12.56
CA ALA A 506 5.17 6.37 -12.49
C ALA A 506 4.98 7.04 -13.87
N LYS A 507 5.45 6.39 -14.95
CA LYS A 507 5.25 6.85 -16.33
C LYS A 507 3.76 6.93 -16.67
N GLU A 508 2.98 5.88 -16.42
CA GLU A 508 1.53 5.85 -16.70
C GLU A 508 0.76 6.92 -15.89
N VAL A 509 1.12 7.08 -14.62
CA VAL A 509 0.52 8.09 -13.73
C VAL A 509 0.86 9.50 -14.19
N ILE A 510 2.11 9.78 -14.60
CA ILE A 510 2.51 11.09 -15.12
C ILE A 510 1.72 11.43 -16.39
N ARG A 511 1.55 10.46 -17.31
CA ARG A 511 0.74 10.66 -18.52
C ARG A 511 -0.71 10.98 -18.20
N THR A 512 -1.27 10.32 -17.21
CA THR A 512 -2.64 10.57 -16.76
C THR A 512 -2.76 11.96 -16.13
N ALA A 513 -1.83 12.35 -15.27
CA ALA A 513 -1.77 13.68 -14.69
C ALA A 513 -1.68 14.79 -15.76
N GLN A 514 -0.92 14.53 -16.84
CA GLN A 514 -0.82 15.43 -18.00
C GLN A 514 -2.16 15.55 -18.76
N LYS A 515 -2.84 14.42 -19.00
CA LYS A 515 -4.13 14.38 -19.68
C LYS A 515 -5.20 15.14 -18.89
N GLU A 516 -5.18 15.05 -17.57
CA GLU A 516 -6.11 15.73 -16.68
C GLU A 516 -5.72 17.18 -16.34
N GLY A 517 -4.53 17.62 -16.78
CA GLY A 517 -4.05 18.98 -16.55
C GLY A 517 -3.72 19.30 -15.09
N VAL A 518 -3.46 18.28 -14.27
CA VAL A 518 -3.07 18.44 -12.86
C VAL A 518 -1.55 18.45 -12.66
N ASP A 519 -0.76 18.19 -13.70
CA ASP A 519 0.71 18.28 -13.66
C ASP A 519 1.20 19.74 -13.73
N ARG A 520 2.27 20.05 -12.99
CA ARG A 520 2.94 21.37 -13.03
C ARG A 520 4.35 21.31 -13.61
N SER A 521 4.90 20.12 -13.83
CA SER A 521 6.19 19.90 -14.51
C SER A 521 6.00 19.81 -16.02
N THR A 522 5.64 20.93 -16.67
CA THR A 522 5.29 20.97 -18.10
C THR A 522 6.39 20.47 -19.04
N GLY A 523 7.66 20.57 -18.64
CA GLY A 523 8.79 20.02 -19.41
C GLY A 523 8.74 18.51 -19.64
N LEU A 524 7.99 17.76 -18.83
CA LEU A 524 7.80 16.32 -19.03
C LEU A 524 6.83 15.99 -20.18
N ARG A 525 6.03 16.97 -20.63
CA ARG A 525 5.04 16.77 -21.71
C ARG A 525 5.69 16.58 -23.08
N ALA A 526 6.89 17.12 -23.27
CA ALA A 526 7.63 17.02 -24.53
C ALA A 526 8.37 15.68 -24.70
N MET A 527 8.57 14.94 -23.61
CA MET A 527 9.23 13.63 -23.65
C MET A 527 8.29 12.58 -24.21
N ASN A 528 8.76 11.73 -25.12
CA ASN A 528 8.07 10.49 -25.46
C ASN A 528 8.18 9.48 -24.29
N ASP A 529 7.53 8.32 -24.40
CA ASP A 529 7.46 7.36 -23.29
C ASP A 529 8.81 6.75 -22.91
N ALA A 530 9.71 6.51 -23.86
CA ALA A 530 11.03 5.99 -23.58
C ALA A 530 11.91 7.05 -22.90
N GLU A 531 11.84 8.29 -23.37
CA GLU A 531 12.54 9.44 -22.75
C GLU A 531 12.02 9.72 -21.34
N LEU A 532 10.71 9.65 -21.14
CA LEU A 532 10.09 9.84 -19.83
C LEU A 532 10.50 8.73 -18.85
N LEU A 533 10.50 7.46 -19.30
CA LEU A 533 10.95 6.35 -18.46
C LEU A 533 12.43 6.49 -18.09
N ALA A 534 13.30 6.78 -19.05
CA ALA A 534 14.73 7.03 -18.78
C ALA A 534 14.95 8.23 -17.84
N PHE A 535 14.13 9.28 -17.96
CA PHE A 535 14.13 10.40 -17.02
C PHE A 535 13.74 9.95 -15.61
N ILE A 536 12.66 9.17 -15.46
CA ILE A 536 12.18 8.64 -14.18
C ILE A 536 13.28 7.79 -13.51
N ASP A 537 13.87 6.85 -14.25
CA ASP A 537 14.96 6.00 -13.77
C ASP A 537 16.17 6.84 -13.33
N GLY A 538 16.55 7.84 -14.13
CA GLY A 538 17.62 8.79 -13.79
C GLY A 538 17.33 9.69 -12.59
N LYS A 539 16.08 9.73 -12.09
CA LYS A 539 15.69 10.44 -10.86
C LYS A 539 15.63 9.54 -9.63
N MET A 540 15.66 8.22 -9.78
CA MET A 540 15.69 7.30 -8.66
C MET A 540 17.02 7.39 -7.91
N TRP A 541 16.94 7.65 -6.60
CA TRP A 541 18.08 7.66 -5.70
C TRP A 541 18.68 6.25 -5.54
N ASN A 542 20.00 6.18 -5.48
CA ASN A 542 20.75 4.95 -5.25
C ASN A 542 21.68 5.11 -4.02
N PRO A 543 21.76 4.10 -3.13
CA PRO A 543 22.62 4.08 -1.95
C PRO A 543 24.10 3.81 -2.23
#